data_AF-A0A1G7WCR6-F1
#
_entry.id   AF-A0A1G7WCR6-F1
#
_cell.length_a   1.000
_cell.length_b   1.000
_cell.length_c   1.000
_cell.angle_alpha   90.00
_cell.angle_beta   90.00
_cell.angle_gamma   90.00
#
_symmetry.space_group_name_H-M   'P 1'
#
loop_
_entity.id
_entity.type
_entity.pdbx_description
1 polymer ?
#
loop_
_entity_poly.entity_id
_entity_poly.type
_entity_poly.pdbx_seq_one_letter_code
_entity_poly.pdbx_strand_id
1 'polypeptide(L)'
;MKNILLFVAGCMLALVACNPNGKKENNAVEFKNVNQSLAKSFSDLKTLDTFKIELTGRKPEEMVLNFTIKNSGGKEIYNTKIKGTELVSNTDPNVDLSKEKDQIIFLKTIADDFFSEDNFLEPAVMPEDKADKYTPDKALYEELKKSGLNGFKYRLGKENNVYIAWSVKEKKVKIYYKCC
;
A
#
# COMPACT_ATOMS: atom_id res chain seq x y z
N MET A 1 -46.92 -59.69 -7.38
CA MET A 1 -46.80 -60.63 -6.25
C MET A 1 -45.48 -60.40 -5.55
N LYS A 2 -45.55 -60.33 -4.21
CA LYS A 2 -44.50 -60.62 -3.22
C LYS A 2 -43.53 -59.49 -2.81
N ASN A 3 -43.96 -58.85 -1.72
CA ASN A 3 -43.22 -58.20 -0.63
C ASN A 3 -41.93 -58.92 -0.20
N ILE A 4 -41.01 -58.18 0.42
CA ILE A 4 -40.33 -58.42 1.72
C ILE A 4 -39.29 -57.28 1.89
N LEU A 5 -39.42 -56.29 2.79
CA LEU A 5 -39.29 -56.24 4.26
C LEU A 5 -37.86 -56.32 4.84
N LEU A 6 -37.60 -55.31 5.69
CA LEU A 6 -36.82 -55.30 6.95
C LEU A 6 -35.29 -55.10 6.94
N PHE A 7 -34.92 -53.94 7.52
CA PHE A 7 -33.92 -53.69 8.58
C PHE A 7 -32.47 -54.16 8.39
N VAL A 8 -31.51 -53.26 8.68
CA VAL A 8 -30.67 -53.34 9.89
C VAL A 8 -29.83 -52.05 10.00
N ALA A 9 -29.92 -51.43 11.18
CA ALA A 9 -29.04 -50.39 11.67
C ALA A 9 -27.66 -50.97 12.02
N GLY A 10 -26.60 -50.22 11.73
CA GLY A 10 -25.23 -50.62 12.06
C GLY A 10 -24.34 -49.39 12.24
N CYS A 11 -24.48 -48.74 13.39
CA CYS A 11 -23.51 -47.77 13.89
C CYS A 11 -22.22 -48.53 14.25
N MET A 12 -21.15 -48.34 13.47
CA MET A 12 -19.79 -48.63 13.94
C MET A 12 -19.03 -47.32 14.09
N LEU A 13 -18.88 -46.94 15.36
CA LEU A 13 -17.92 -45.97 15.85
C LEU A 13 -16.50 -46.51 15.59
N ALA A 14 -15.79 -45.93 14.61
CA ALA A 14 -14.35 -46.08 14.53
C ALA A 14 -13.70 -45.02 15.42
N LEU A 15 -13.13 -45.47 16.54
CA LEU A 15 -12.26 -44.69 17.41
C LEU A 15 -11.00 -44.29 16.63
N VAL A 16 -10.92 -43.04 16.21
CA VAL A 16 -9.67 -42.45 15.70
C VAL A 16 -8.84 -42.04 16.92
N ALA A 17 -7.82 -42.84 17.24
CA ALA A 17 -6.79 -42.48 18.19
C ALA A 17 -5.93 -41.34 17.60
N CYS A 18 -6.05 -40.13 18.16
CA CYS A 18 -5.11 -39.04 17.91
C CYS A 18 -3.83 -39.27 18.71
N ASN A 19 -2.72 -39.54 18.01
CA ASN A 19 -1.38 -39.33 18.55
C ASN A 19 -1.02 -37.85 18.33
N PRO A 20 -0.81 -37.01 19.36
CA PRO A 20 -0.22 -35.70 19.18
C PRO A 20 1.28 -35.89 19.04
N ASN A 21 1.71 -36.34 17.85
CA ASN A 21 3.12 -36.33 17.50
C ASN A 21 3.53 -34.85 17.37
N GLY A 22 4.45 -34.43 18.24
CA GLY A 22 4.85 -33.05 18.43
C GLY A 22 5.13 -32.33 17.11
N LYS A 23 4.25 -31.40 16.76
CA LYS A 23 4.55 -30.38 15.78
C LYS A 23 5.58 -29.46 16.41
N LYS A 24 6.82 -29.54 15.95
CA LYS A 24 7.72 -28.39 15.99
C LYS A 24 6.97 -27.26 15.28
N GLU A 25 6.55 -26.25 16.04
CA GLU A 25 6.10 -24.99 15.49
C GLU A 25 7.28 -24.39 14.72
N ASN A 26 7.33 -24.69 13.43
CA ASN A 26 7.96 -23.80 12.49
C ASN A 26 7.16 -22.51 12.57
N ASN A 27 7.64 -21.55 13.39
CA ASN A 27 7.24 -20.15 13.37
C ASN A 27 7.66 -19.50 12.03
N ALA A 28 7.31 -20.14 10.91
CA ALA A 28 7.33 -19.51 9.62
C ALA A 28 6.19 -18.50 9.66
N VAL A 29 6.56 -17.23 9.86
CA VAL A 29 5.64 -16.11 9.71
C VAL A 29 5.00 -16.26 8.33
N GLU A 30 3.71 -16.57 8.29
CA GLU A 30 2.99 -16.72 7.03
C GLU A 30 3.11 -15.38 6.28
N PHE A 31 3.82 -15.42 5.14
CA PHE A 31 4.10 -14.22 4.37
C PHE A 31 2.84 -13.87 3.56
N LYS A 32 1.90 -13.18 4.18
CA LYS A 32 0.79 -12.54 3.46
C LYS A 32 1.35 -11.32 2.72
N ASN A 33 1.37 -11.39 1.39
CA ASN A 33 1.69 -10.23 0.55
C ASN A 33 0.66 -9.12 0.81
N VAL A 34 1.12 -7.88 0.95
CA VAL A 34 0.22 -6.72 1.02
C VAL A 34 -0.12 -6.32 -0.40
N ASN A 35 -1.41 -6.34 -0.74
CA ASN A 35 -1.93 -5.90 -2.03
C ASN A 35 -3.22 -5.16 -1.76
N GLN A 36 -3.16 -3.84 -1.92
CA GLN A 36 -4.27 -2.94 -1.61
C GLN A 36 -4.58 -2.10 -2.83
N SER A 37 -5.86 -1.76 -2.98
CA SER A 37 -6.31 -0.85 -4.02
C SER A 37 -7.53 -0.08 -3.56
N LEU A 38 -7.65 1.16 -4.02
CA LEU A 38 -8.80 2.01 -3.79
C LEU A 38 -9.04 2.94 -4.97
N ALA A 39 -10.21 3.57 -4.99
CA ALA A 39 -10.61 4.54 -6.01
C ALA A 39 -10.84 5.92 -5.36
N LYS A 40 -10.13 6.95 -5.85
CA LYS A 40 -10.24 8.36 -5.39
C LYS A 40 -10.08 9.30 -6.57
N SER A 41 -10.67 10.50 -6.50
CA SER A 41 -10.42 11.53 -7.50
C SER A 41 -9.00 12.07 -7.35
N PHE A 42 -8.28 12.20 -8.47
CA PHE A 42 -6.88 12.64 -8.46
C PHE A 42 -6.48 13.37 -9.74
N SER A 43 -6.56 12.71 -10.90
CA SER A 43 -6.29 13.35 -12.21
C SER A 43 -7.48 14.15 -12.76
N ASP A 44 -8.68 13.92 -12.20
CA ASP A 44 -9.91 14.64 -12.48
C ASP A 44 -10.78 14.65 -11.20
N LEU A 45 -11.52 15.74 -10.95
CA LEU A 45 -12.36 15.88 -9.74
C LEU A 45 -13.69 15.10 -9.81
N LYS A 46 -14.11 14.69 -11.01
CA LYS A 46 -15.40 14.05 -11.28
C LYS A 46 -15.29 12.56 -11.55
N THR A 47 -14.10 12.07 -11.91
CA THR A 47 -13.85 10.64 -12.14
C THR A 47 -12.86 10.08 -11.14
N LEU A 48 -13.01 8.80 -10.83
CA LEU A 48 -12.14 8.12 -9.89
C LEU A 48 -10.97 7.45 -10.62
N ASP A 49 -9.79 7.65 -10.07
CA ASP A 49 -8.57 6.96 -10.43
C ASP A 49 -8.31 5.80 -9.46
N THR A 50 -7.69 4.74 -9.95
CA THR A 50 -7.36 3.56 -9.17
C THR A 50 -5.93 3.67 -8.64
N PHE A 51 -5.80 3.75 -7.32
CA PHE A 51 -4.54 3.65 -6.60
C PHE A 51 -4.32 2.18 -6.25
N LYS A 52 -3.10 1.68 -6.43
CA LYS A 52 -2.74 0.30 -6.05
C LYS A 52 -1.32 0.20 -5.54
N ILE A 53 -1.14 -0.53 -4.44
CA ILE A 53 0.17 -0.98 -3.97
C ILE A 53 0.28 -2.50 -3.96
N GLU A 54 1.52 -2.98 -4.09
CA GLU A 54 1.89 -4.36 -3.85
C GLU A 54 3.26 -4.44 -3.16
N LEU A 55 3.31 -5.01 -1.96
CA LEU A 55 4.55 -5.33 -1.27
C LEU A 55 4.96 -6.77 -1.58
N THR A 56 6.08 -6.91 -2.26
CA THR A 56 6.66 -8.20 -2.69
C THR A 56 8.03 -8.42 -2.06
N GLY A 57 8.57 -9.64 -2.13
CA GLY A 57 9.87 -10.02 -1.56
C GLY A 57 9.74 -10.64 -0.17
N ARG A 58 10.61 -11.60 0.20
CA ARG A 58 10.47 -12.37 1.46
C ARG A 58 11.36 -11.88 2.59
N LYS A 59 12.46 -11.20 2.23
CA LYS A 59 13.41 -10.61 3.16
C LYS A 59 13.43 -9.09 3.00
N PRO A 60 13.76 -8.30 4.03
CA PRO A 60 13.81 -6.85 3.96
C PRO A 60 14.62 -6.29 2.79
N GLU A 61 15.77 -6.91 2.47
CA GLU A 61 16.65 -6.50 1.36
C GLU A 61 16.08 -6.80 -0.04
N GLU A 62 15.15 -7.75 -0.12
CA GLU A 62 14.45 -8.14 -1.34
C GLU A 62 13.09 -7.44 -1.47
N MET A 63 12.61 -6.83 -0.38
CA MET A 63 11.26 -6.27 -0.34
C MET A 63 11.15 -5.04 -1.24
N VAL A 64 10.07 -4.99 -2.02
CA VAL A 64 9.75 -3.86 -2.89
C VAL A 64 8.26 -3.55 -2.81
N LEU A 65 7.95 -2.30 -2.48
CA LEU A 65 6.61 -1.73 -2.57
C LEU A 65 6.44 -1.11 -3.96
N ASN A 66 5.62 -1.74 -4.81
CA ASN A 66 5.23 -1.19 -6.10
C ASN A 66 3.98 -0.34 -5.90
N PHE A 67 4.03 0.95 -6.24
CA PHE A 67 2.89 1.86 -6.19
C PHE A 67 2.52 2.32 -7.59
N THR A 68 1.25 2.17 -7.97
CA THR A 68 0.72 2.57 -9.27
C THR A 68 -0.57 3.38 -9.12
N ILE A 69 -0.78 4.28 -10.08
CA ILE A 69 -2.06 4.99 -10.26
C ILE A 69 -2.49 4.79 -11.71
N LYS A 70 -3.73 4.34 -11.90
CA LYS A 70 -4.39 4.28 -13.20
C LYS A 70 -5.53 5.27 -13.23
N ASN A 71 -5.68 5.99 -14.34
CA ASN A 71 -6.81 6.90 -14.49
C ASN A 71 -8.14 6.14 -14.68
N SER A 72 -9.26 6.87 -14.68
CA SER A 72 -10.60 6.31 -14.93
C SER A 72 -10.75 5.54 -16.26
N GLY A 73 -9.90 5.81 -17.25
CA GLY A 73 -9.81 5.05 -18.50
C GLY A 73 -8.94 3.78 -18.43
N GLY A 74 -8.41 3.43 -17.25
CA GLY A 74 -7.54 2.28 -17.04
C GLY A 74 -6.07 2.47 -17.46
N LYS A 75 -5.69 3.67 -17.93
CA LYS A 75 -4.32 3.99 -18.34
C LYS A 75 -3.46 4.24 -17.10
N GLU A 76 -2.31 3.57 -17.01
CA GLU A 76 -1.30 3.88 -16.00
C GLU A 76 -0.75 5.29 -16.21
N ILE A 77 -0.86 6.12 -15.17
CA ILE A 77 -0.41 7.52 -15.14
C ILE A 77 0.71 7.75 -14.13
N TYR A 78 0.95 6.78 -13.24
CA TYR A 78 2.04 6.80 -12.28
C TYR A 78 2.48 5.39 -11.90
N ASN A 79 3.78 5.21 -11.74
CA ASN A 79 4.41 3.96 -11.32
C ASN A 79 5.73 4.27 -10.61
N THR A 80 5.89 3.78 -9.38
CA THR A 80 7.15 3.87 -8.64
C THR A 80 7.39 2.59 -7.85
N LYS A 81 8.67 2.32 -7.58
CA LYS A 81 9.12 1.18 -6.79
C LYS A 81 9.97 1.68 -5.64
N ILE A 82 9.57 1.35 -4.42
CA ILE A 82 10.27 1.76 -3.20
C ILE A 82 10.90 0.51 -2.58
N LYS A 83 12.21 0.54 -2.36
CA LYS A 83 12.92 -0.59 -1.76
C LYS A 83 12.63 -0.65 -0.26
N GLY A 84 12.47 -1.86 0.28
CA GLY A 84 12.33 -2.08 1.72
C GLY A 84 13.51 -1.53 2.51
N THR A 85 14.73 -1.65 1.96
CA THR A 85 15.93 -1.06 2.57
C THR A 85 15.88 0.46 2.67
N GLU A 86 15.30 1.15 1.70
CA GLU A 86 15.16 2.61 1.73
C GLU A 86 14.21 3.02 2.86
N LEU A 87 13.06 2.36 2.97
CA LEU A 87 12.08 2.59 4.03
C LEU A 87 12.66 2.30 5.42
N VAL A 88 13.39 1.19 5.59
CA VAL A 88 14.04 0.82 6.85
C VAL A 88 15.15 1.82 7.21
N SER A 89 16.03 2.16 6.26
CA SER A 89 17.20 3.01 6.52
C SER A 89 16.86 4.44 6.94
N ASN A 90 15.69 4.94 6.54
CA ASN A 90 15.24 6.30 6.86
C ASN A 90 14.24 6.32 8.04
N THR A 91 14.21 5.27 8.87
CA THR A 91 13.29 5.16 10.01
C THR A 91 13.76 6.00 11.20
N ASP A 92 12.83 6.29 12.12
CA ASP A 92 13.15 6.86 13.43
C ASP A 92 14.26 6.04 14.13
N PRO A 93 15.38 6.67 14.57
CA PRO A 93 16.45 5.96 15.26
C PRO A 93 16.00 5.33 16.60
N ASN A 94 14.84 5.72 17.14
CA ASN A 94 14.29 5.13 18.35
C ASN A 94 13.52 3.82 18.10
N VAL A 95 13.27 3.45 16.84
CA VAL A 95 12.63 2.17 16.50
C VAL A 95 13.73 1.12 16.33
N ASP A 96 13.71 0.10 17.17
CA ASP A 96 14.63 -1.04 17.05
C ASP A 96 14.23 -1.92 15.86
N LEU A 97 14.94 -1.75 14.75
CA LEU A 97 14.84 -2.57 13.54
C LEU A 97 16.06 -3.48 13.37
N SER A 98 16.77 -3.82 14.45
CA SER A 98 17.96 -4.68 14.37
C SER A 98 17.64 -6.12 13.93
N LYS A 99 16.41 -6.58 14.14
CA LYS A 99 15.96 -7.93 13.77
C LYS A 99 15.19 -7.91 12.46
N GLU A 100 15.46 -8.88 11.60
CA GLU A 100 14.80 -9.07 10.31
C GLU A 100 13.27 -9.14 10.44
N LYS A 101 12.77 -9.87 11.44
CA LYS A 101 11.33 -10.00 11.70
C LYS A 101 10.68 -8.63 11.95
N ASP A 102 11.34 -7.77 12.72
CA ASP A 102 10.81 -6.45 13.09
C ASP A 102 10.84 -5.51 11.87
N GLN A 103 11.85 -5.61 11.01
CA GLN A 103 11.88 -4.94 9.71
C GLN A 103 10.72 -5.38 8.80
N ILE A 104 10.44 -6.68 8.73
CA ILE A 104 9.32 -7.21 7.92
C ILE A 104 7.98 -6.68 8.45
N ILE A 105 7.78 -6.67 9.77
CA ILE A 105 6.57 -6.13 10.39
C ILE A 105 6.44 -4.64 10.07
N PHE A 106 7.51 -3.87 10.25
CA PHE A 106 7.55 -2.45 9.95
C PHE A 106 7.19 -2.14 8.48
N LEU A 107 7.76 -2.87 7.53
CA LEU A 107 7.47 -2.71 6.10
C LEU A 107 6.01 -3.05 5.77
N LYS A 108 5.44 -4.06 6.43
CA LYS A 108 4.02 -4.37 6.30
C LYS A 108 3.14 -3.26 6.86
N THR A 109 3.48 -2.69 8.01
CA THR A 109 2.75 -1.55 8.59
C THR A 109 2.78 -0.34 7.64
N ILE A 110 3.94 -0.01 7.06
CA ILE A 110 4.02 1.06 6.05
C ILE A 110 3.08 0.78 4.87
N ALA A 111 3.09 -0.45 4.36
CA ALA A 111 2.23 -0.83 3.24
C ALA A 111 0.75 -0.79 3.65
N ASP A 112 0.40 -1.25 4.85
CA ASP A 112 -0.97 -1.26 5.34
C ASP A 112 -1.55 0.16 5.52
N ASP A 113 -0.72 1.09 5.97
CA ASP A 113 -1.06 2.50 6.19
C ASP A 113 -0.83 3.39 4.96
N PHE A 114 -0.35 2.83 3.84
CA PHE A 114 0.07 3.61 2.66
C PHE A 114 -1.05 4.49 2.12
N PHE A 115 -2.28 3.99 2.19
CA PHE A 115 -3.49 4.67 1.76
C PHE A 115 -4.33 5.25 2.90
N SER A 116 -3.70 5.63 4.01
CA SER A 116 -4.39 6.39 5.05
C SER A 116 -5.03 7.67 4.49
N GLU A 117 -6.17 8.08 5.05
CA GLU A 117 -6.89 9.27 4.55
C GLU A 117 -6.02 10.53 4.65
N ASP A 118 -5.15 10.63 5.64
CA ASP A 118 -4.18 11.74 5.80
C ASP A 118 -3.20 11.87 4.62
N ASN A 119 -3.02 10.80 3.83
CA ASN A 119 -2.16 10.82 2.65
C ASN A 119 -2.85 11.41 1.41
N PHE A 120 -4.17 11.59 1.43
CA PHE A 120 -4.92 12.27 0.39
C PHE A 120 -5.10 13.75 0.75
N LEU A 121 -4.74 14.63 -0.19
CA LEU A 121 -4.72 16.07 0.02
C LEU A 121 -5.75 16.71 -0.91
N GLU A 122 -6.80 17.29 -0.33
CA GLU A 122 -7.93 17.83 -1.08
C GLU A 122 -8.13 19.30 -0.72
N PRO A 123 -7.60 20.26 -1.52
CA PRO A 123 -6.78 20.10 -2.73
C PRO A 123 -5.29 19.81 -2.46
N ALA A 124 -4.52 19.52 -3.52
CA ALA A 124 -3.05 19.33 -3.43
C ALA A 124 -2.32 20.56 -2.87
N VAL A 125 -2.80 21.76 -3.23
CA VAL A 125 -2.24 23.04 -2.82
C VAL A 125 -3.39 23.99 -2.53
N MET A 126 -3.39 24.62 -1.34
CA MET A 126 -4.42 25.58 -0.98
C MET A 126 -4.25 26.89 -1.77
N PRO A 127 -5.35 27.61 -2.09
CA PRO A 127 -5.27 28.89 -2.81
C PRO A 127 -4.36 29.94 -2.15
N GLU A 128 -4.26 29.92 -0.81
CA GLU A 128 -3.45 30.82 0.01
C GLU A 128 -1.98 30.39 0.15
N ASP A 129 -1.65 29.12 -0.15
CA ASP A 129 -0.31 28.59 0.05
C ASP A 129 0.72 29.28 -0.86
N LYS A 130 1.96 29.34 -0.40
CA LYS A 130 3.08 29.93 -1.15
C LYS A 130 4.17 28.88 -1.36
N ALA A 131 4.65 28.80 -2.59
CA ALA A 131 5.81 27.98 -2.91
C ALA A 131 7.02 28.40 -2.06
N ASP A 132 7.74 27.42 -1.53
CA ASP A 132 8.94 27.62 -0.73
C ASP A 132 10.17 26.95 -1.38
N LYS A 133 11.22 26.69 -0.60
CA LYS A 133 12.44 26.04 -1.08
C LYS A 133 12.29 24.54 -1.41
N TYR A 134 11.22 23.90 -0.94
CA TYR A 134 10.90 22.48 -1.14
C TYR A 134 9.91 22.26 -2.29
N THR A 135 9.48 23.34 -2.96
CA THR A 135 8.70 23.30 -4.20
C THR A 135 9.64 23.22 -5.42
N PRO A 136 9.89 22.03 -6.00
CA PRO A 136 10.83 21.88 -7.12
C PRO A 136 10.33 22.51 -8.42
N ASP A 137 9.01 22.59 -8.60
CA ASP A 137 8.36 23.11 -9.79
C ASP A 137 7.28 24.12 -9.40
N LYS A 138 7.65 25.41 -9.40
CA LYS A 138 6.74 26.51 -9.08
C LYS A 138 5.61 26.67 -10.10
N ALA A 139 5.83 26.28 -11.35
CA ALA A 139 4.81 26.39 -12.38
C ALA A 139 3.70 25.35 -12.16
N LEU A 140 4.09 24.11 -11.84
CA LEU A 140 3.15 23.08 -11.40
C LEU A 140 2.41 23.49 -10.13
N TYR A 141 3.11 24.06 -9.15
CA TYR A 141 2.49 24.51 -7.91
C TYR A 141 1.36 25.53 -8.15
N GLU A 142 1.62 26.55 -8.97
CA GLU A 142 0.60 27.54 -9.36
C GLU A 142 -0.52 26.95 -10.25
N GLU A 143 -0.22 25.93 -11.05
CA GLU A 143 -1.23 25.18 -11.79
C GLU A 143 -2.20 24.48 -10.83
N LEU A 144 -1.67 23.77 -9.81
CA LEU A 144 -2.46 23.03 -8.83
C LEU A 144 -3.35 23.95 -8.00
N LYS A 145 -2.85 25.14 -7.62
CA LYS A 145 -3.66 26.16 -6.93
C LYS A 145 -4.88 26.58 -7.73
N LYS A 146 -4.75 26.69 -9.05
CA LYS A 146 -5.83 27.11 -9.95
C LYS A 146 -6.79 25.97 -10.28
N SER A 147 -6.27 24.76 -10.42
CA SER A 147 -7.09 23.59 -10.78
C SER A 147 -7.86 23.04 -9.59
N GLY A 148 -7.33 23.19 -8.36
CA GLY A 148 -7.89 22.58 -7.16
C GLY A 148 -7.82 21.06 -7.19
N LEU A 149 -6.98 20.46 -8.05
CA LEU A 149 -6.82 19.02 -8.12
C LEU A 149 -6.23 18.47 -6.83
N ASN A 150 -6.63 17.25 -6.49
CA ASN A 150 -6.16 16.56 -5.31
C ASN A 150 -4.70 16.11 -5.44
N GLY A 151 -4.04 16.02 -4.30
CA GLY A 151 -2.68 15.53 -4.14
C GLY A 151 -2.66 14.20 -3.39
N PHE A 152 -1.53 13.52 -3.48
CA PHE A 152 -1.25 12.35 -2.67
C PHE A 152 0.17 12.47 -2.12
N LYS A 153 0.34 12.21 -0.83
CA LYS A 153 1.66 12.15 -0.19
C LYS A 153 1.98 10.74 0.25
N TYR A 154 3.25 10.36 0.17
CA TYR A 154 3.73 9.12 0.77
C TYR A 154 5.14 9.30 1.32
N ARG A 155 5.47 8.48 2.31
CA ARG A 155 6.77 8.51 3.00
C ARG A 155 7.77 7.59 2.32
N LEU A 156 8.99 8.07 2.17
CA LEU A 156 10.21 7.30 1.88
C LEU A 156 11.06 7.09 3.16
N GLY A 157 10.59 7.63 4.29
CA GLY A 157 11.27 7.63 5.60
C GLY A 157 10.57 8.56 6.59
N LYS A 158 11.15 8.73 7.79
CA LYS A 158 10.65 9.59 8.86
C LYS A 158 10.55 11.07 8.43
N GLU A 159 11.54 11.55 7.70
CA GLU A 159 11.67 12.96 7.29
C GLU A 159 11.69 13.13 5.76
N ASN A 160 11.15 12.16 5.02
CA ASN A 160 11.17 12.20 3.56
C ASN A 160 9.77 11.90 3.04
N ASN A 161 8.96 12.94 2.90
CA ASN A 161 7.68 12.86 2.21
C ASN A 161 7.84 13.28 0.74
N VAL A 162 7.15 12.55 -0.14
CA VAL A 162 7.00 12.90 -1.55
C VAL A 162 5.54 13.23 -1.79
N TYR A 163 5.29 14.42 -2.33
CA TYR A 163 3.95 14.88 -2.65
C TYR A 163 3.79 14.92 -4.16
N ILE A 164 2.82 14.18 -4.66
CA ILE A 164 2.52 14.04 -6.08
C ILE A 164 1.14 14.56 -6.41
N ALA A 165 0.98 15.12 -7.60
CA ALA A 165 -0.29 15.55 -8.15
C ALA A 165 -0.28 15.47 -9.68
N TRP A 166 -1.46 15.52 -10.28
CA TRP A 166 -1.61 15.53 -11.73
C TRP A 166 -1.38 16.93 -12.32
N SER A 167 -0.48 17.05 -13.31
CA SER A 167 -0.40 18.23 -14.16
C SER A 167 -1.37 18.05 -15.33
N VAL A 168 -2.38 18.91 -15.41
CA VAL A 168 -3.29 19.02 -16.57
C VAL A 168 -2.52 19.42 -17.81
N LYS A 169 -1.57 20.36 -17.68
CA LYS A 169 -0.76 20.87 -18.78
C LYS A 169 0.13 19.79 -19.38
N GLU A 170 0.84 19.03 -18.54
CA GLU A 170 1.78 18.00 -19.00
C GLU A 170 1.16 16.61 -19.13
N LYS A 171 -0.09 16.44 -18.69
CA LYS A 171 -0.84 15.16 -18.70
C LYS A 171 -0.05 14.01 -18.05
N LYS A 172 0.57 14.29 -16.92
CA LYS A 172 1.31 13.30 -16.12
C LYS A 172 1.32 13.68 -14.64
N VAL A 173 1.55 12.66 -13.81
CA VAL A 173 1.78 12.85 -12.38
C VAL A 173 3.19 13.38 -12.15
N LYS A 174 3.32 14.40 -11.31
CA LYS A 174 4.59 15.06 -10.98
C LYS A 174 4.71 15.28 -9.48
N ILE A 175 5.96 15.32 -9.00
CA ILE A 175 6.26 15.76 -7.64
C ILE A 175 6.11 17.27 -7.59
N TYR A 176 5.22 17.77 -6.76
CA TYR A 176 5.01 19.22 -6.57
C TYR A 176 5.61 19.74 -5.26
N TYR A 177 5.91 18.85 -4.32
CA TYR A 177 6.58 19.18 -3.07
C TYR A 177 7.41 18.00 -2.59
N LYS A 178 8.62 18.28 -2.10
CA LYS A 178 9.50 17.27 -1.50
C LYS A 178 10.17 17.85 -0.27
N CYS A 179 9.77 17.36 0.88
CA CYS A 179 10.14 17.87 2.19
C CYS A 179 10.19 16.70 3.16
N CYS A 180 10.95 16.88 4.23
CA CYS A 180 10.50 16.63 5.59
C CYS A 180 9.17 15.84 5.71
#